data_AF-A0A8K0UXN9-F1
#
_entry.id   AF-A0A8K0UXN9-F1
#
_cell.length_a   1.000
_cell.length_b   1.000
_cell.length_c   1.000
_cell.angle_alpha   90.00
_cell.angle_beta   90.00
_cell.angle_gamma   90.00
#
_symmetry.space_group_name_H-M   'P 1'
#
loop_
_entity.id
_entity.type
_entity.pdbx_description
1 polymer ?
#
loop_
_entity_poly.entity_id
_entity_poly.type
_entity_poly.pdbx_seq_one_letter_code
_entity_poly.pdbx_strand_id
1 'polypeptide(L)'
;MHALKPSSILVSAFFVSVYMLVTVTASDLRAMDTLESRYARAHSLGNNYHFSTRDGWQTVNITNLQYKYRRDLIKDDSVDDDDLTGNIYSQENDDLDTLSKRTGKNATFNPPSKSKGKSSSKTKSQSKAAPASKGSKKDSSKSSSKSANKSSKSSKKLKKTSANSLTSSVKSILASLKPKGKAEPVTITWYTGHDLENPSCWPNPIWAPSDASFACALTLEGWTTRPSCFKFLELCNTPKKCVFVRVVDSCAGCKKGSKHVDLTQAAFKELASLDEGLLQVQMRQATEPDGWLENLWGPKA
;
A
#
# COMPACT_ATOMS: atom_id res chain seq x y z
N MET A 1 -68.42 -30.66 16.53
CA MET A 1 -67.62 -30.48 17.77
C MET A 1 -66.18 -30.88 17.46
N HIS A 2 -65.30 -29.91 17.19
CA HIS A 2 -63.87 -30.18 16.98
C HIS A 2 -63.08 -29.40 18.03
N ALA A 3 -62.44 -30.14 18.94
CA ALA A 3 -61.63 -29.62 20.04
C ALA A 3 -60.23 -29.25 19.53
N LEU A 4 -59.89 -27.97 19.56
CA LEU A 4 -58.56 -27.46 19.29
C LEU A 4 -57.68 -27.61 20.54
N LYS A 5 -56.51 -28.24 20.39
CA LYS A 5 -55.55 -28.49 21.47
C LYS A 5 -54.68 -27.25 21.75
N PRO A 6 -54.52 -26.81 23.01
CA PRO A 6 -53.85 -25.53 23.36
C PRO A 6 -52.31 -25.58 23.45
N SER A 7 -51.64 -26.62 22.97
CA SER A 7 -50.22 -26.88 23.29
C SER A 7 -49.18 -26.12 22.46
N SER A 8 -49.57 -25.34 21.44
CA SER A 8 -48.63 -24.82 20.43
C SER A 8 -48.25 -23.34 20.59
N ILE A 9 -48.86 -22.60 21.53
CA ILE A 9 -48.68 -21.14 21.61
C ILE A 9 -47.47 -20.74 22.49
N LEU A 10 -47.08 -21.57 23.46
CA LEU A 10 -46.03 -21.22 24.43
C LEU A 10 -44.59 -21.32 23.89
N VAL A 11 -44.34 -22.05 22.80
CA VAL A 11 -42.98 -22.21 22.25
C VAL A 11 -42.55 -21.00 21.40
N SER A 12 -43.49 -20.26 20.80
CA SER A 12 -43.12 -19.12 19.93
C SER A 12 -42.73 -17.86 20.70
N ALA A 13 -43.25 -17.68 21.92
CA ALA A 13 -42.97 -16.48 22.72
C ALA A 13 -41.52 -16.43 23.27
N PHE A 14 -40.91 -17.59 23.53
CA PHE A 14 -39.53 -17.66 24.03
C PHE A 14 -38.48 -17.29 22.97
N PHE A 15 -38.74 -17.57 21.68
CA PHE A 15 -37.81 -17.22 20.61
C PHE A 15 -37.79 -15.72 20.28
N VAL A 16 -38.88 -14.99 20.53
CA VAL A 16 -38.94 -13.54 20.29
C VAL A 16 -38.21 -12.75 21.39
N SER A 17 -38.24 -13.23 22.64
CA SER A 17 -37.62 -12.51 23.77
C SER A 17 -36.08 -12.55 23.76
N VAL A 18 -35.46 -13.58 23.17
CA VAL A 18 -33.99 -13.69 23.08
C VAL A 18 -33.42 -12.78 21.97
N TYR A 19 -34.22 -12.43 20.96
CA TYR A 19 -33.77 -11.57 19.86
C TYR A 19 -33.66 -10.08 20.22
N MET A 20 -34.28 -9.63 21.32
CA MET A 20 -34.28 -8.21 21.71
C MET A 20 -33.12 -7.78 22.63
N LEU A 21 -32.30 -8.71 23.13
CA LEU A 21 -31.22 -8.41 24.09
C LEU A 21 -29.81 -8.32 23.48
N VAL A 22 -29.66 -8.43 22.15
CA VAL A 22 -28.35 -8.31 21.47
C VAL A 22 -28.32 -7.11 20.52
N THR A 23 -28.70 -5.93 21.02
CA THR A 23 -28.42 -4.65 20.34
C THR A 23 -27.40 -3.86 21.15
N VAL A 24 -26.17 -4.37 21.15
CA VAL A 24 -25.01 -3.58 21.59
C VAL A 24 -24.84 -2.41 20.61
N THR A 25 -24.93 -1.20 21.14
CA THR A 25 -24.77 0.07 20.43
C THR A 25 -23.32 0.23 19.96
N ALA A 26 -23.05 -0.03 18.69
CA ALA A 26 -21.77 0.21 18.02
C ALA A 26 -21.57 1.70 17.65
N SER A 27 -21.72 2.60 18.62
CA SER A 27 -21.85 4.05 18.33
C SER A 27 -20.56 4.86 18.45
N ASP A 28 -19.40 4.30 18.82
CA ASP A 28 -18.25 5.13 19.24
C ASP A 28 -16.87 4.82 18.61
N LEU A 29 -16.80 3.99 17.56
CA LEU A 29 -15.52 3.75 16.84
C LEU A 29 -15.25 4.73 15.69
N ARG A 30 -16.15 5.66 15.37
CA ARG A 30 -15.97 6.62 14.26
C ARG A 30 -15.23 7.91 14.67
N ALA A 31 -15.10 8.21 15.95
CA ALA A 31 -14.50 9.48 16.37
C ALA A 31 -12.98 9.51 16.18
N MET A 32 -12.28 8.38 16.39
CA MET A 32 -10.82 8.31 16.30
C MET A 32 -10.29 8.28 14.85
N ASP A 33 -11.10 7.89 13.87
CA ASP A 33 -10.72 7.81 12.45
C ASP A 33 -10.64 9.19 11.74
N THR A 34 -11.18 10.24 12.38
CA THR A 34 -11.26 11.59 11.77
C THR A 34 -9.98 12.41 11.87
N LEU A 35 -9.03 12.02 12.74
CA LEU A 35 -7.73 12.67 12.83
C LEU A 35 -6.73 11.99 11.89
N GLU A 36 -6.72 10.67 11.81
CA GLU A 36 -5.80 9.91 10.96
C GLU A 36 -6.09 10.12 9.47
N SER A 37 -7.37 10.15 9.07
CA SER A 37 -7.80 10.47 7.70
C SER A 37 -7.39 11.87 7.22
N ARG A 38 -7.20 12.83 8.13
CA ARG A 38 -6.73 14.19 7.76
C ARG A 38 -5.24 14.22 7.42
N TYR A 39 -4.44 13.30 7.94
CA TYR A 39 -3.01 13.21 7.64
C TYR A 39 -2.67 12.14 6.58
N ALA A 40 -3.59 11.21 6.29
CA ALA A 40 -3.41 10.17 5.29
C ALA A 40 -3.79 10.59 3.85
N ARG A 41 -4.41 11.75 3.65
CA ARG A 41 -4.79 12.21 2.31
C ARG A 41 -3.54 12.66 1.55
N ALA A 42 -3.20 11.96 0.47
CA ALA A 42 -2.11 12.38 -0.41
C ALA A 42 -2.40 13.78 -0.98
N HIS A 43 -1.55 14.75 -0.65
CA HIS A 43 -1.59 16.08 -1.21
C HIS A 43 -0.52 16.19 -2.31
N SER A 44 -0.95 16.35 -3.56
CA SER A 44 -0.05 16.79 -4.62
C SER A 44 0.09 18.31 -4.50
N LEU A 45 1.28 18.76 -4.11
CA LEU A 45 1.65 20.16 -4.25
C LEU A 45 1.84 20.41 -5.76
N GLY A 46 1.23 21.49 -6.28
CA GLY A 46 1.34 21.81 -7.71
C GLY A 46 2.80 21.96 -8.16
N ASN A 47 3.06 21.80 -9.46
CA ASN A 47 4.43 21.84 -10.04
C ASN A 47 5.17 23.17 -9.79
N ASN A 48 4.46 24.21 -9.37
CA ASN A 48 4.97 25.53 -9.03
C ASN A 48 5.12 25.77 -7.51
N TYR A 49 4.91 24.75 -6.68
CA TYR A 49 5.10 24.88 -5.24
C TYR A 49 6.59 24.92 -4.91
N HIS A 50 7.00 25.93 -4.14
CA HIS A 50 8.37 26.10 -3.69
C HIS A 50 8.44 25.88 -2.18
N PHE A 51 9.21 24.90 -1.74
CA PHE A 51 9.45 24.67 -0.32
C PHE A 51 10.18 25.87 0.29
N SER A 52 9.52 26.59 1.19
CA SER A 52 10.04 27.77 1.86
C SER A 52 10.32 27.47 3.34
N THR A 53 11.43 28.01 3.86
CA THR A 53 11.76 27.93 5.29
C THR A 53 10.72 28.62 6.17
N ARG A 54 9.96 29.59 5.62
CA ARG A 54 8.87 30.26 6.34
C ARG A 54 7.71 29.32 6.69
N ASP A 55 7.53 28.26 5.90
CA ASP A 55 6.49 27.26 6.08
C ASP A 55 6.98 26.05 6.91
N GLY A 56 8.14 26.19 7.57
CA GLY A 56 8.75 25.15 8.39
C GLY A 56 9.51 24.07 7.61
N TRP A 57 9.67 24.23 6.29
CA TRP A 57 10.44 23.29 5.48
C TRP A 57 11.94 23.59 5.57
N GLN A 58 12.73 22.58 5.94
CA GLN A 58 14.18 22.68 5.98
C GLN A 58 14.80 21.76 4.93
N THR A 59 15.64 22.30 4.04
CA THR A 59 16.46 21.48 3.14
C THR A 59 17.59 20.87 3.95
N VAL A 60 17.68 19.54 3.98
CA VAL A 60 18.79 18.85 4.64
C VAL A 60 19.54 18.00 3.62
N ASN A 61 20.87 18.04 3.71
CA ASN A 61 21.73 17.22 2.87
C ASN A 61 21.51 15.74 3.22
N ILE A 62 21.33 14.89 2.21
CA ILE A 62 21.08 13.45 2.36
C ILE A 62 22.21 12.75 3.13
N THR A 63 23.44 13.28 3.12
CA THR A 63 24.53 12.72 3.95
C THR A 63 24.35 12.98 5.44
N ASN A 64 23.50 13.95 5.82
CA ASN A 64 23.14 14.24 7.19
C ASN A 64 21.73 13.68 7.47
N LEU A 65 21.55 12.36 7.38
CA LEU A 65 20.32 11.69 7.86
C LEU A 65 20.40 11.38 9.37
N GLN A 66 21.58 11.51 9.98
CA GLN A 66 21.76 11.23 11.40
C GLN A 66 20.95 12.15 12.32
N TYR A 67 20.62 13.38 11.93
CA TYR A 67 19.74 14.23 12.75
C TYR A 67 18.29 13.71 12.80
N LYS A 68 17.82 13.00 11.76
CA LYS A 68 16.44 12.48 11.67
C LYS A 68 16.31 11.07 12.28
N TYR A 69 17.37 10.27 12.20
CA TYR A 69 17.39 8.89 12.69
C TYR A 69 18.35 8.68 13.87
N ARG A 70 18.73 9.74 14.58
CA ARG A 70 19.25 9.59 15.94
C ARG A 70 18.12 9.02 16.80
N ARG A 71 17.97 7.70 16.78
CA ARG A 71 17.50 6.98 17.95
C ARG A 71 18.59 7.24 18.97
N ASP A 72 18.32 8.19 19.85
CA ASP A 72 19.02 8.23 21.12
C ASP A 72 18.86 6.82 21.69
N LEU A 73 19.98 6.08 21.64
CA LEU A 73 20.21 4.92 22.46
C LEU A 73 20.26 5.48 23.88
N ILE A 74 19.08 5.73 24.45
CA ILE A 74 18.92 5.78 25.89
C ILE A 74 19.28 4.36 26.31
N LYS A 75 20.56 4.18 26.65
CA LYS A 75 20.97 3.15 27.59
C LYS A 75 20.12 3.43 28.82
N ASP A 76 19.17 2.55 29.07
CA ASP A 76 18.59 2.37 30.39
C ASP A 76 19.75 1.91 31.29
N ASP A 77 20.53 2.89 31.77
CA ASP A 77 21.39 2.73 32.93
C ASP A 77 20.47 2.80 34.17
N SER A 78 19.58 1.81 34.32
CA SER A 78 18.97 1.53 35.61
C SER A 78 20.00 0.76 36.43
N VAL A 79 20.82 1.53 37.10
CA VAL A 79 21.60 1.16 38.27
C VAL A 79 20.62 0.64 39.32
N ASP A 80 20.68 -0.65 39.60
CA ASP A 80 20.37 -1.17 40.93
C ASP A 80 21.66 -1.83 41.42
N ASP A 81 22.40 -1.06 42.21
CA ASP A 81 23.41 -1.53 43.16
C ASP A 81 22.74 -2.57 44.07
N ASP A 82 23.26 -3.79 44.13
CA ASP A 82 23.22 -4.65 45.33
C ASP A 82 24.28 -5.75 45.22
N ASP A 83 25.32 -5.50 46.00
CA ASP A 83 26.46 -6.30 46.45
C ASP A 83 26.12 -7.77 46.83
N LEU A 84 26.95 -8.73 46.39
CA LEU A 84 27.76 -9.60 47.28
C LEU A 84 28.22 -10.94 46.63
N THR A 85 29.54 -11.10 46.67
CA THR A 85 30.31 -12.36 46.92
C THR A 85 30.45 -13.42 45.82
N GLY A 86 31.54 -13.27 45.06
CA GLY A 86 32.68 -14.20 45.05
C GLY A 86 32.43 -15.70 44.82
N ASN A 87 32.94 -16.22 43.70
CA ASN A 87 33.97 -17.26 43.83
C ASN A 87 34.92 -17.29 42.63
N ILE A 88 36.17 -17.53 43.00
CA ILE A 88 37.38 -17.68 42.23
C ILE A 88 37.35 -19.04 41.52
N TYR A 89 37.59 -19.08 40.21
CA TYR A 89 38.45 -20.11 39.61
C TYR A 89 39.01 -19.61 38.27
N SER A 90 40.31 -19.37 38.31
CA SER A 90 41.21 -19.14 37.20
C SER A 90 41.26 -20.35 36.26
N GLN A 91 41.10 -20.13 34.96
CA GLN A 91 41.79 -20.95 33.98
C GLN A 91 42.13 -20.12 32.75
N GLU A 92 43.44 -19.97 32.59
CA GLU A 92 44.16 -19.45 31.44
C GLU A 92 43.66 -20.11 30.15
N ASN A 93 43.41 -19.31 29.13
CA ASN A 93 43.70 -19.68 27.76
C ASN A 93 44.13 -18.41 27.03
N ASP A 94 45.44 -18.35 26.81
CA ASP A 94 46.10 -17.56 25.80
C ASP A 94 45.48 -17.89 24.43
N ASP A 95 44.93 -16.89 23.76
CA ASP A 95 44.97 -16.77 22.29
C ASP A 95 44.75 -15.30 21.93
N LEU A 96 45.81 -14.56 22.25
CA LEU A 96 46.17 -13.28 21.70
C LEU A 96 46.56 -13.48 20.22
N ASP A 97 46.16 -12.51 19.40
CA ASP A 97 46.73 -12.20 18.08
C ASP A 97 45.98 -12.74 16.84
N THR A 98 44.91 -12.04 16.45
CA THR A 98 44.78 -11.68 15.03
C THR A 98 44.14 -10.29 14.89
N LEU A 99 44.99 -9.27 15.07
CA LEU A 99 44.71 -7.88 14.75
C LEU A 99 44.20 -7.70 13.32
N SER A 100 43.05 -7.03 13.21
CA SER A 100 43.02 -5.65 12.71
C SER A 100 43.93 -5.35 11.51
N LYS A 101 43.48 -5.70 10.31
CA LYS A 101 43.96 -5.11 9.04
C LYS A 101 42.79 -4.90 8.09
N ARG A 102 41.99 -3.86 8.33
CA ARG A 102 41.20 -3.20 7.25
C ARG A 102 40.68 -1.81 7.63
N THR A 103 41.58 -0.93 8.07
CA THR A 103 41.35 0.51 8.08
C THR A 103 42.56 1.20 7.45
N GLY A 104 42.36 1.78 6.27
CA GLY A 104 43.46 2.40 5.52
C GLY A 104 43.15 2.64 4.05
N LYS A 105 42.03 3.29 3.73
CA LYS A 105 41.90 4.03 2.46
C LYS A 105 41.34 5.41 2.75
N ASN A 106 42.27 6.34 2.95
CA ASN A 106 42.01 7.77 2.82
C ASN A 106 41.57 8.03 1.37
N ALA A 107 40.26 8.10 1.15
CA ALA A 107 39.71 8.70 -0.05
C ALA A 107 39.78 10.22 0.13
N THR A 108 40.89 10.82 -0.30
CA THR A 108 41.00 12.27 -0.47
C THR A 108 39.98 12.69 -1.53
N PHE A 109 38.84 13.20 -1.09
CA PHE A 109 37.83 13.77 -1.97
C PHE A 109 38.31 15.15 -2.42
N ASN A 110 38.88 15.23 -3.62
CA ASN A 110 39.16 16.50 -4.28
C ASN A 110 37.82 17.12 -4.74
N PRO A 111 37.41 18.28 -4.21
CA PRO A 111 36.23 18.96 -4.72
C PRO A 111 36.49 19.47 -6.15
N PRO A 112 35.53 19.37 -7.08
CA PRO A 112 35.69 19.92 -8.42
C PRO A 112 35.88 21.44 -8.35
N SER A 113 36.92 21.90 -9.03
CA SER A 113 37.32 23.29 -9.14
C SER A 113 36.22 24.12 -9.79
N LYS A 114 35.93 25.26 -9.15
CA LYS A 114 35.04 26.32 -9.66
C LYS A 114 35.53 26.80 -11.02
N SER A 115 34.83 26.47 -12.10
CA SER A 115 35.00 27.18 -13.37
C SER A 115 34.35 28.56 -13.26
N LYS A 116 35.21 29.58 -13.17
CA LYS A 116 34.85 30.99 -13.31
C LYS A 116 34.59 31.27 -14.80
N GLY A 117 33.33 31.30 -15.22
CA GLY A 117 32.91 31.91 -16.48
C GLY A 117 32.54 33.38 -16.25
N LYS A 118 33.48 34.30 -16.50
CA LYS A 118 33.28 35.75 -16.40
C LYS A 118 32.82 36.31 -17.76
N SER A 119 31.81 37.17 -17.66
CA SER A 119 31.23 38.14 -18.61
C SER A 119 32.02 38.59 -19.85
N SER A 120 31.31 38.78 -20.97
CA SER A 120 31.24 40.02 -21.78
C SER A 120 30.26 39.77 -22.95
N SER A 121 29.55 40.68 -23.60
CA SER A 121 29.10 42.07 -23.37
C SER A 121 28.23 42.44 -24.59
N LYS A 122 27.27 43.37 -24.44
CA LYS A 122 26.70 44.28 -25.47
C LYS A 122 25.85 43.63 -26.59
N THR A 123 24.63 44.08 -26.93
CA THR A 123 24.30 45.44 -27.45
C THR A 123 22.78 45.63 -27.66
N LYS A 124 22.31 46.89 -27.44
CA LYS A 124 21.11 47.61 -27.95
C LYS A 124 19.71 47.02 -27.69
N SER A 125 18.87 47.59 -26.81
CA SER A 125 18.13 48.87 -26.89
C SER A 125 17.23 49.03 -28.12
N GLN A 126 15.91 48.91 -27.93
CA GLN A 126 14.94 49.86 -28.50
C GLN A 126 13.61 49.83 -27.74
N SER A 127 13.27 51.02 -27.27
CA SER A 127 12.05 51.50 -26.62
C SER A 127 10.81 51.48 -27.52
N LYS A 128 9.64 51.41 -26.88
CA LYS A 128 8.35 52.12 -27.14
C LYS A 128 7.23 51.14 -26.78
N ALA A 129 6.06 51.48 -26.26
CA ALA A 129 5.45 52.68 -25.67
C ALA A 129 4.03 52.18 -25.30
N ALA A 130 3.51 52.45 -24.10
CA ALA A 130 2.07 52.37 -23.86
C ALA A 130 1.39 53.57 -24.56
N PRO A 131 0.07 53.51 -24.86
CA PRO A 131 -0.87 54.00 -23.85
C PRO A 131 -2.23 53.29 -23.79
N ALA A 132 -2.95 53.63 -22.72
CA ALA A 132 -4.28 53.20 -22.32
C ALA A 132 -5.43 53.75 -23.20
N SER A 133 -6.61 53.11 -23.12
CA SER A 133 -7.96 53.72 -22.94
C SER A 133 -9.08 52.70 -23.30
N LYS A 134 -10.01 52.42 -22.37
CA LYS A 134 -11.41 52.90 -22.23
C LYS A 134 -12.48 52.24 -23.13
N GLY A 135 -13.64 51.93 -22.50
CA GLY A 135 -14.99 51.84 -23.10
C GLY A 135 -15.45 50.41 -23.40
N SER A 136 -16.36 49.78 -22.65
CA SER A 136 -17.82 50.01 -22.50
C SER A 136 -18.67 49.61 -23.73
N LYS A 137 -19.74 48.83 -23.46
CA LYS A 137 -20.93 48.39 -24.26
C LYS A 137 -20.95 46.85 -24.37
N LYS A 138 -21.79 46.08 -23.68
CA LYS A 138 -23.26 46.09 -23.55
C LYS A 138 -23.94 46.27 -24.91
N ASP A 139 -24.30 45.15 -25.53
CA ASP A 139 -25.60 45.03 -26.19
C ASP A 139 -26.08 43.58 -26.29
N SER A 140 -27.35 43.47 -25.96
CA SER A 140 -28.26 42.34 -26.09
C SER A 140 -28.88 42.32 -27.49
N SER A 141 -28.95 41.18 -28.17
CA SER A 141 -30.08 40.92 -29.07
C SER A 141 -30.22 39.44 -29.44
N LYS A 142 -31.29 38.88 -28.86
CA LYS A 142 -32.15 37.79 -29.33
C LYS A 142 -32.45 37.89 -30.83
N SER A 143 -32.24 36.82 -31.59
CA SER A 143 -33.16 36.46 -32.68
C SER A 143 -33.12 34.98 -33.02
N SER A 144 -34.30 34.39 -32.88
CA SER A 144 -34.73 33.09 -33.34
C SER A 144 -34.75 32.95 -34.86
N SER A 145 -34.34 31.80 -35.38
CA SER A 145 -34.96 31.22 -36.58
C SER A 145 -34.85 29.70 -36.56
N LYS A 146 -36.01 29.06 -36.35
CA LYS A 146 -36.31 27.67 -36.70
C LYS A 146 -35.94 27.44 -38.17
N SER A 147 -35.29 26.32 -38.45
CA SER A 147 -35.62 25.50 -39.62
C SER A 147 -35.26 24.05 -39.33
N ALA A 148 -36.29 23.22 -39.42
CA ALA A 148 -36.25 21.79 -39.23
C ALA A 148 -35.48 21.13 -40.38
N ASN A 149 -34.62 20.17 -40.06
CA ASN A 149 -34.37 19.08 -40.97
C ASN A 149 -34.20 17.76 -40.21
N LYS A 150 -34.89 16.76 -40.74
CA LYS A 150 -35.26 15.49 -40.12
C LYS A 150 -34.53 14.39 -40.90
N SER A 151 -33.53 13.73 -40.31
CA SER A 151 -33.15 12.36 -40.70
C SER A 151 -32.10 11.76 -39.78
N SER A 152 -32.27 10.45 -39.55
CA SER A 152 -31.32 9.45 -39.05
C SER A 152 -30.78 9.55 -37.61
N LYS A 153 -31.55 8.92 -36.71
CA LYS A 153 -31.07 8.18 -35.54
C LYS A 153 -29.82 7.33 -35.91
N SER A 154 -28.66 7.73 -35.42
CA SER A 154 -27.56 6.82 -35.13
C SER A 154 -27.17 7.03 -33.67
N SER A 155 -27.80 6.23 -32.82
CA SER A 155 -27.47 6.09 -31.41
C SER A 155 -26.04 5.57 -31.29
N LYS A 156 -25.07 6.48 -31.19
CA LYS A 156 -23.72 6.20 -30.69
C LYS A 156 -23.84 5.75 -29.23
N LYS A 157 -24.08 4.45 -29.07
CA LYS A 157 -23.96 3.72 -27.82
C LYS A 157 -22.49 3.86 -27.39
N LEU A 158 -22.24 4.77 -26.45
CA LEU A 158 -21.01 4.79 -25.67
C LEU A 158 -20.82 3.36 -25.16
N LYS A 159 -19.79 2.68 -25.69
CA LYS A 159 -19.34 1.40 -25.17
C LYS A 159 -18.85 1.68 -23.76
N LYS A 160 -19.68 1.36 -22.76
CA LYS A 160 -19.22 0.99 -21.43
C LYS A 160 -18.15 -0.08 -21.66
N THR A 161 -16.90 0.27 -21.38
CA THR A 161 -15.78 -0.66 -21.24
C THR A 161 -16.13 -1.58 -20.07
N SER A 162 -16.84 -2.65 -20.43
CA SER A 162 -17.20 -3.75 -19.57
C SER A 162 -15.90 -4.48 -19.22
N ALA A 163 -15.49 -4.36 -17.96
CA ALA A 163 -14.38 -5.07 -17.33
C ALA A 163 -14.62 -6.59 -17.19
N ASN A 164 -15.38 -7.20 -18.11
CA ASN A 164 -15.79 -8.62 -18.04
C ASN A 164 -15.25 -9.48 -19.19
N SER A 165 -14.37 -8.95 -20.05
CA SER A 165 -13.76 -9.73 -21.14
C SER A 165 -12.42 -10.35 -20.74
N LEU A 166 -12.35 -10.95 -19.55
CA LEU A 166 -11.34 -11.97 -19.28
C LEU A 166 -11.78 -13.23 -20.04
N THR A 167 -10.90 -13.69 -20.93
CA THR A 167 -11.10 -14.85 -21.79
C THR A 167 -11.50 -16.07 -20.96
N SER A 168 -12.41 -16.90 -21.47
CA SER A 168 -12.94 -18.09 -20.79
C SER A 168 -11.85 -18.99 -20.17
N SER A 169 -10.69 -19.07 -20.82
CA SER A 169 -9.50 -19.81 -20.35
C SER A 169 -8.92 -19.28 -19.03
N VAL A 170 -8.94 -17.96 -18.79
CA VAL A 170 -8.45 -17.40 -17.53
C VAL A 170 -9.40 -17.73 -16.38
N LYS A 171 -10.71 -17.69 -16.64
CA LYS A 171 -11.73 -18.06 -15.64
C LYS A 171 -11.65 -19.52 -15.25
N SER A 172 -11.41 -20.44 -16.21
CA SER A 172 -11.24 -21.86 -15.90
C SER A 172 -9.99 -22.12 -15.09
N ILE A 173 -8.88 -21.43 -15.39
CA ILE A 173 -7.65 -21.54 -14.61
C ILE A 173 -7.88 -21.01 -13.19
N LEU A 174 -8.53 -19.86 -13.03
CA LEU A 174 -8.81 -19.31 -11.71
C LEU A 174 -9.77 -20.19 -10.89
N ALA A 175 -10.71 -20.88 -11.54
CA ALA A 175 -11.64 -21.82 -10.91
C ALA A 175 -10.99 -23.13 -10.44
N SER A 176 -9.80 -23.47 -10.95
CA SER A 176 -9.03 -24.63 -10.47
C SER A 176 -8.41 -24.41 -9.10
N LEU A 177 -8.20 -23.15 -8.72
CA LEU A 177 -7.69 -22.78 -7.40
C LEU A 177 -8.74 -23.07 -6.34
N LYS A 178 -8.36 -23.89 -5.37
CA LYS A 178 -9.22 -24.28 -4.25
C LYS A 178 -8.59 -23.83 -2.95
N PRO A 179 -9.37 -23.22 -2.05
CA PRO A 179 -8.88 -22.92 -0.73
C PRO A 179 -8.58 -24.20 0.05
N LYS A 180 -7.57 -24.13 0.92
CA LYS A 180 -7.08 -25.23 1.74
C LYS A 180 -6.81 -24.74 3.16
N GLY A 181 -7.31 -25.50 4.13
CA GLY A 181 -7.07 -25.25 5.55
C GLY A 181 -8.01 -24.22 6.17
N LYS A 182 -7.67 -23.81 7.40
CA LYS A 182 -8.46 -22.85 8.18
C LYS A 182 -8.12 -21.42 7.78
N ALA A 183 -9.13 -20.58 7.72
CA ALA A 183 -8.97 -19.14 7.54
C ALA A 183 -8.39 -18.50 8.82
N GLU A 184 -7.46 -17.56 8.63
CA GLU A 184 -6.89 -16.75 9.69
C GLU A 184 -7.00 -15.25 9.37
N PRO A 185 -7.23 -14.40 10.37
CA PRO A 185 -7.28 -12.95 10.16
C PRO A 185 -5.89 -12.42 9.85
N VAL A 186 -5.80 -11.58 8.81
CA VAL A 186 -4.57 -10.88 8.41
C VAL A 186 -4.89 -9.43 8.08
N THR A 187 -3.89 -8.57 8.22
CA THR A 187 -3.95 -7.19 7.70
C THR A 187 -3.44 -7.18 6.27
N ILE A 188 -4.12 -6.44 5.40
CA ILE A 188 -3.69 -6.26 4.02
C ILE A 188 -3.50 -4.78 3.71
N THR A 189 -2.51 -4.52 2.87
CA THR A 189 -2.29 -3.23 2.20
C THR A 189 -2.07 -3.49 0.73
N TRP A 190 -1.75 -2.45 -0.03
CA TRP A 190 -1.30 -2.59 -1.39
C TRP A 190 -0.06 -1.75 -1.70
N TYR A 191 0.68 -2.21 -2.70
CA TYR A 191 1.84 -1.54 -3.28
C TYR A 191 1.69 -1.45 -4.81
N THR A 192 2.50 -0.59 -5.43
CA THR A 192 2.58 -0.48 -6.90
C THR A 192 3.61 -1.47 -7.43
N GLY A 193 3.40 -2.07 -8.60
CA GLY A 193 4.33 -3.06 -9.15
C GLY A 193 5.78 -2.56 -9.27
N HIS A 194 5.97 -1.24 -9.41
CA HIS A 194 7.29 -0.60 -9.42
C HIS A 194 8.03 -0.67 -8.07
N ASP A 195 7.31 -0.92 -6.97
CA ASP A 195 7.93 -1.04 -5.65
C ASP A 195 8.67 -2.38 -5.47
N LEU A 196 8.49 -3.35 -6.38
CA LEU A 196 9.06 -4.70 -6.29
C LEU A 196 9.83 -5.13 -7.56
N GLU A 197 10.85 -4.36 -7.95
CA GLU A 197 11.72 -4.73 -9.08
C GLU A 197 12.58 -5.98 -8.82
N ASN A 198 12.73 -6.41 -7.56
CA ASN A 198 13.52 -7.59 -7.18
C ASN A 198 12.79 -8.45 -6.12
N PRO A 199 11.80 -9.25 -6.50
CA PRO A 199 11.07 -10.11 -5.57
C PRO A 199 11.99 -11.12 -4.88
N SER A 200 11.95 -11.15 -3.54
CA SER A 200 12.87 -11.89 -2.68
C SER A 200 12.73 -13.41 -2.76
N CYS A 201 11.67 -13.92 -3.37
CA CYS A 201 11.49 -15.38 -3.48
C CYS A 201 12.40 -16.02 -4.53
N TRP A 202 12.98 -15.24 -5.45
CA TRP A 202 13.98 -15.73 -6.40
C TRP A 202 15.38 -15.25 -6.03
N PRO A 203 16.41 -16.10 -6.19
CA PRO A 203 17.80 -15.68 -6.00
C PRO A 203 18.26 -14.71 -7.09
N ASN A 204 17.75 -14.86 -8.32
CA ASN A 204 18.04 -14.01 -9.48
C ASN A 204 16.71 -13.72 -10.22
N PRO A 205 15.94 -12.71 -9.80
CA PRO A 205 14.64 -12.43 -10.39
C PRO A 205 14.79 -11.92 -11.83
N ILE A 206 14.13 -12.59 -12.77
CA ILE A 206 13.97 -12.16 -14.17
C ILE A 206 12.58 -11.54 -14.43
N TRP A 207 11.76 -11.50 -13.39
CA TRP A 207 10.38 -11.08 -13.44
C TRP A 207 10.05 -10.29 -12.17
N ALA A 208 9.24 -9.25 -12.33
CA ALA A 208 8.71 -8.43 -11.26
C ALA A 208 7.18 -8.31 -11.42
N PRO A 209 6.42 -8.29 -10.31
CA PRO A 209 4.97 -8.08 -10.38
C PRO A 209 4.65 -6.68 -10.94
N SER A 210 3.63 -6.61 -11.78
CA SER A 210 3.05 -5.35 -12.23
C SER A 210 1.82 -4.99 -11.38
N ASP A 211 1.27 -3.78 -11.57
CA ASP A 211 -0.01 -3.40 -10.97
C ASP A 211 -1.17 -4.34 -11.35
N ALA A 212 -1.05 -5.08 -12.46
CA ALA A 212 -2.04 -6.04 -12.95
C ALA A 212 -1.79 -7.48 -12.48
N SER A 213 -0.68 -7.75 -11.80
CA SER A 213 -0.34 -9.08 -11.30
C SER A 213 -1.21 -9.44 -10.09
N PHE A 214 -1.30 -10.73 -9.78
CA PHE A 214 -2.02 -11.28 -8.63
C PHE A 214 -1.00 -11.89 -7.68
N ALA A 215 -0.17 -11.01 -7.14
CA ALA A 215 0.98 -11.37 -6.32
C ALA A 215 0.97 -10.59 -5.00
N CYS A 216 1.65 -11.14 -4.00
CA CYS A 216 1.77 -10.53 -2.69
C CYS A 216 3.16 -10.66 -2.08
N ALA A 217 3.45 -9.73 -1.17
CA ALA A 217 4.62 -9.73 -0.31
C ALA A 217 4.18 -9.97 1.14
N LEU A 218 4.94 -10.77 1.89
CA LEU A 218 4.58 -11.13 3.27
C LEU A 218 5.57 -10.57 4.27
N THR A 219 5.08 -10.20 5.45
CA THR A 219 5.93 -9.72 6.56
C THR A 219 7.15 -10.63 6.75
N LEU A 220 8.35 -10.05 6.80
CA LEU A 220 9.59 -10.82 6.90
C LEU A 220 9.81 -11.41 8.29
N GLU A 221 9.57 -10.62 9.34
CA GLU A 221 9.98 -10.93 10.70
C GLU A 221 8.79 -11.19 11.63
N GLY A 222 8.92 -12.20 12.49
CA GLY A 222 7.99 -12.47 13.58
C GLY A 222 6.65 -13.14 13.18
N TRP A 223 6.44 -13.44 11.91
CA TRP A 223 5.32 -14.28 11.47
C TRP A 223 5.80 -15.72 11.26
N THR A 224 5.69 -16.55 12.31
CA THR A 224 6.19 -17.94 12.30
C THR A 224 5.41 -18.89 11.39
N THR A 225 4.10 -18.68 11.26
CA THR A 225 3.21 -19.50 10.39
C THR A 225 3.09 -18.95 8.97
N ARG A 226 3.99 -18.06 8.57
CA ARG A 226 3.93 -17.38 7.28
C ARG A 226 3.99 -18.38 6.12
N PRO A 227 3.13 -18.25 5.11
CA PRO A 227 3.23 -19.04 3.89
C PRO A 227 4.60 -18.91 3.22
N SER A 228 5.12 -20.03 2.70
CA SER A 228 6.39 -20.06 1.97
C SER A 228 6.26 -19.36 0.61
N CYS A 229 7.40 -18.97 0.05
CA CYS A 229 7.52 -18.50 -1.32
C CYS A 229 6.81 -19.43 -2.31
N PHE A 230 6.21 -18.82 -3.34
CA PHE A 230 5.49 -19.45 -4.43
C PHE A 230 4.21 -20.19 -4.08
N LYS A 231 3.79 -20.19 -2.81
CA LYS A 231 2.48 -20.71 -2.42
C LYS A 231 1.37 -19.74 -2.81
N PHE A 232 0.20 -20.32 -3.08
CA PHE A 232 -1.01 -19.57 -3.36
C PHE A 232 -1.80 -19.37 -2.07
N LEU A 233 -2.42 -18.20 -1.98
CA LEU A 233 -3.26 -17.78 -0.86
C LEU A 233 -4.62 -17.36 -1.40
N GLU A 234 -5.66 -17.72 -0.68
CA GLU A 234 -6.97 -17.09 -0.82
C GLU A 234 -7.09 -16.01 0.25
N LEU A 235 -7.44 -14.78 -0.14
CA LEU A 235 -7.81 -13.72 0.78
C LEU A 235 -9.26 -13.34 0.54
N CYS A 236 -10.05 -13.17 1.59
CA CYS A 236 -11.47 -12.85 1.53
C CYS A 236 -11.81 -11.69 2.47
N ASN A 237 -12.31 -10.59 1.91
CA ASN A 237 -12.89 -9.50 2.69
C ASN A 237 -14.31 -9.88 3.17
N THR A 238 -15.07 -10.52 2.28
CA THR A 238 -16.40 -11.05 2.56
C THR A 238 -16.54 -12.44 1.93
N PRO A 239 -17.56 -13.24 2.29
CA PRO A 239 -17.76 -14.57 1.68
C PRO A 239 -17.95 -14.56 0.15
N LYS A 240 -18.20 -13.38 -0.46
CA LYS A 240 -18.39 -13.20 -1.90
C LYS A 240 -17.21 -12.50 -2.58
N LYS A 241 -16.32 -11.86 -1.82
CA LYS A 241 -15.18 -11.11 -2.33
C LYS A 241 -13.90 -11.78 -1.86
N CYS A 242 -13.37 -12.65 -2.71
CA CYS A 242 -12.14 -13.37 -2.47
C CYS A 242 -11.22 -13.25 -3.69
N VAL A 243 -9.92 -13.29 -3.45
CA VAL A 243 -8.89 -13.24 -4.47
C VAL A 243 -7.84 -14.31 -4.19
N PHE A 244 -7.29 -14.89 -5.26
CA PHE A 244 -6.17 -15.80 -5.18
C PHE A 244 -4.88 -15.11 -5.62
N VAL A 245 -3.87 -15.12 -4.76
CA VAL A 245 -2.57 -14.49 -5.03
C VAL A 245 -1.43 -15.44 -4.77
N ARG A 246 -0.30 -15.20 -5.44
CA ARG A 246 0.95 -15.94 -5.21
C ARG A 246 1.91 -15.14 -4.34
N VAL A 247 2.53 -15.80 -3.38
CA VAL A 247 3.63 -15.24 -2.58
C VAL A 247 4.87 -15.15 -3.45
N VAL A 248 5.32 -13.94 -3.74
CA VAL A 248 6.49 -13.70 -4.59
C VAL A 248 7.59 -12.91 -3.88
N ASP A 249 7.28 -12.28 -2.75
CA ASP A 249 8.21 -11.37 -2.10
C ASP A 249 8.02 -11.29 -0.57
N SER A 250 8.92 -10.58 0.09
CA SER A 250 8.86 -10.24 1.50
C SER A 250 8.69 -8.74 1.72
N CYS A 251 7.68 -8.38 2.50
CA CYS A 251 7.37 -7.00 2.83
C CYS A 251 8.28 -6.52 3.97
N ALA A 252 9.31 -5.73 3.64
CA ALA A 252 10.22 -5.13 4.62
C ALA A 252 9.59 -3.94 5.38
N GLY A 253 8.61 -3.26 4.76
CA GLY A 253 7.88 -2.15 5.38
C GLY A 253 6.76 -2.59 6.34
N CYS A 254 6.38 -3.87 6.31
CA CYS A 254 5.30 -4.40 7.13
C CYS A 254 5.71 -4.46 8.61
N LYS A 255 4.72 -4.26 9.49
CA LYS A 255 4.95 -4.26 10.94
C LYS A 255 5.51 -5.61 11.39
N LYS A 256 6.69 -5.60 12.03
CA LYS A 256 7.35 -6.79 12.58
C LYS A 256 6.41 -7.51 13.56
N GLY A 257 6.36 -8.85 13.47
CA GLY A 257 5.48 -9.68 14.31
C GLY A 257 4.01 -9.66 13.93
N SER A 258 3.62 -8.99 12.85
CA SER A 258 2.23 -8.95 12.38
C SER A 258 2.00 -9.92 11.22
N LYS A 259 0.75 -10.38 11.08
CA LYS A 259 0.30 -11.12 9.89
C LYS A 259 -0.15 -10.13 8.82
N HIS A 260 0.82 -9.55 8.12
CA HIS A 260 0.57 -8.55 7.08
C HIS A 260 0.89 -9.10 5.70
N VAL A 261 -0.06 -8.96 4.78
CA VAL A 261 0.05 -9.32 3.37
C VAL A 261 -0.09 -8.06 2.53
N ASP A 262 0.99 -7.64 1.88
CA ASP A 262 0.98 -6.50 0.98
C ASP A 262 0.64 -6.99 -0.44
N LEU A 263 -0.38 -6.41 -1.06
CA LEU A 263 -0.95 -6.88 -2.32
C LEU A 263 -0.57 -5.97 -3.49
N THR A 264 -0.43 -6.57 -4.67
CA THR A 264 -0.51 -5.80 -5.92
C THR A 264 -1.87 -5.09 -6.04
N GLN A 265 -1.90 -3.92 -6.69
CA GLN A 265 -3.13 -3.13 -6.82
C GLN A 265 -4.32 -3.91 -7.40
N ALA A 266 -4.11 -4.71 -8.46
CA ALA A 266 -5.20 -5.50 -9.04
C ALA A 266 -5.78 -6.51 -8.05
N ALA A 267 -4.93 -7.21 -7.30
CA ALA A 267 -5.40 -8.14 -6.28
C ALA A 267 -6.16 -7.43 -5.15
N PHE A 268 -5.69 -6.26 -4.70
CA PHE A 268 -6.39 -5.48 -3.67
C PHE A 268 -7.77 -5.00 -4.15
N LYS A 269 -7.87 -4.55 -5.41
CA LYS A 269 -9.12 -4.07 -6.03
C LYS A 269 -10.23 -5.12 -6.08
N GLU A 270 -9.89 -6.41 -6.10
CA GLU A 270 -10.87 -7.49 -6.00
C GLU A 270 -11.53 -7.56 -4.61
N LEU A 271 -10.85 -7.05 -3.58
CA LEU A 271 -11.32 -7.07 -2.19
C LEU A 271 -11.97 -5.75 -1.76
N ALA A 272 -11.38 -4.62 -2.14
CA ALA A 272 -11.70 -3.28 -1.62
C ALA A 272 -11.29 -2.15 -2.59
N SER A 273 -11.73 -0.92 -2.32
CA SER A 273 -11.20 0.25 -3.05
C SER A 273 -9.78 0.56 -2.60
N LEU A 274 -8.89 0.99 -3.50
CA LEU A 274 -7.53 1.40 -3.13
C LEU A 274 -7.50 2.52 -2.06
N ASP A 275 -8.53 3.37 -2.03
CA ASP A 275 -8.66 4.47 -1.07
C ASP A 275 -8.82 3.99 0.38
N GLU A 276 -9.21 2.73 0.61
CA GLU A 276 -9.23 2.14 1.96
C GLU A 276 -7.81 1.99 2.52
N GLY A 277 -6.83 1.66 1.66
CA GLY A 277 -5.41 1.57 1.99
C GLY A 277 -5.01 0.37 2.87
N LEU A 278 -5.74 0.13 3.96
CA LEU A 278 -5.47 -0.93 4.94
C LEU A 278 -6.79 -1.60 5.35
N LEU A 279 -6.81 -2.94 5.34
CA LEU A 279 -8.02 -3.71 5.64
C LEU A 279 -7.68 -4.99 6.41
N GLN A 280 -8.58 -5.44 7.28
CA GLN A 280 -8.52 -6.80 7.83
C GLN A 280 -9.36 -7.76 7.00
N VAL A 281 -8.75 -8.89 6.60
CA VAL A 281 -9.40 -9.92 5.80
C VAL A 281 -9.08 -11.32 6.36
N GLN A 282 -9.77 -12.32 5.85
CA GLN A 282 -9.49 -13.72 6.14
C GLN A 282 -8.56 -14.29 5.08
N MET A 283 -7.45 -14.90 5.47
CA MET A 283 -6.49 -15.57 4.59
C MET A 283 -6.44 -17.07 4.86
N ARG A 284 -6.29 -17.88 3.82
CA ARG A 284 -5.89 -19.29 3.95
C ARG A 284 -5.02 -19.70 2.77
N GLN A 285 -4.36 -20.85 2.88
CA GLN A 285 -3.61 -21.42 1.76
C GLN A 285 -4.57 -21.83 0.64
N ALA A 286 -4.07 -21.91 -0.59
CA ALA A 286 -4.80 -22.41 -1.74
C ALA A 286 -3.96 -23.44 -2.50
N THR A 287 -4.63 -24.25 -3.32
CA THR A 287 -3.97 -25.16 -4.26
C THR A 287 -3.23 -24.38 -5.35
N GLU A 288 -2.39 -25.07 -6.11
CA GLU A 288 -1.84 -24.52 -7.35
C GLU A 288 -2.90 -24.54 -8.46
N PRO A 289 -2.79 -23.64 -9.45
CA PRO A 289 -3.72 -23.62 -10.57
C PRO A 289 -3.38 -24.72 -11.58
N ASP A 290 -4.39 -25.30 -12.22
CA ASP A 290 -4.23 -26.33 -13.26
C ASP A 290 -3.61 -25.77 -14.56
N GLY A 291 -3.64 -24.44 -14.74
CA GLY A 291 -2.97 -23.73 -15.83
C GLY A 291 -2.15 -22.55 -15.31
N TRP A 292 -1.13 -22.15 -16.08
CA TRP A 292 -0.18 -21.13 -15.65
C TRP A 292 -0.32 -19.83 -16.44
N LEU A 293 -0.39 -18.71 -15.72
CA LEU A 293 -0.48 -17.37 -16.29
C LEU A 293 0.67 -16.52 -15.76
N GLU A 294 1.78 -16.50 -16.50
CA GLU A 294 3.03 -15.86 -16.08
C GLU A 294 2.89 -14.34 -15.89
N ASN A 295 2.03 -13.68 -16.67
CA ASN A 295 1.73 -12.26 -16.50
C ASN A 295 1.02 -11.95 -15.16
N LEU A 296 0.25 -12.92 -14.63
CA LEU A 296 -0.47 -12.78 -13.37
C LEU A 296 0.38 -13.20 -12.18
N TRP A 297 1.11 -14.31 -12.28
CA TRP A 297 1.77 -14.93 -11.12
C TRP A 297 3.29 -15.04 -11.24
N GLY A 298 3.87 -14.58 -12.34
CA GLY A 298 5.29 -14.75 -12.64
C GLY A 298 5.65 -16.15 -13.12
N PRO A 299 6.94 -16.41 -13.39
CA PRO A 299 7.40 -17.71 -13.88
C PRO A 299 7.18 -18.80 -12.84
N LYS A 300 6.94 -20.03 -13.31
CA LYS A 300 6.84 -21.19 -12.40
C LYS A 300 8.23 -21.47 -11.82
N ALA A 301 8.29 -21.70 -10.51
CA ALA A 301 9.52 -22.01 -9.78
C ALA A 301 9.64 -23.52 -9.57
#